data_AF-P9WLC3-F1
#
_entry.id   AF-P9WLC3-F1
#
_cell.length_a   1.000
_cell.length_b   1.000
_cell.length_c   1.000
_cell.angle_alpha   90.00
_cell.angle_beta   90.00
_cell.angle_gamma   90.00
#
_symmetry.space_group_name_H-M   'P 1'
#
loop_
_entity.id
_entity.type
_entity.pdbx_description
1 polymer ?
#
loop_
_entity_poly.entity_id
_entity_poly.type
_entity_poly.pdbx_seq_one_letter_code
_entity_poly.pdbx_strand_id
1 'polypeptide(L)'
;MVAALHAGKAVTIAPQSMTLTTQQAADLLGVSRPTVVRLIKSGELAAERIGNRHRLVLDDVLAYREARRQRQYDALAESAMDIDADEDPEVICEQLREARRVVAARRRTERRRA
;
A
#
# COMPACT_ATOMS: atom_id res chain seq x y z
N MET A 1 -24.86 10.14 3.45
CA MET A 1 -24.81 9.75 2.03
C MET A 1 -23.34 9.64 1.61
N VAL A 2 -22.93 8.61 0.88
CA VAL A 2 -21.53 8.43 0.49
C VAL A 2 -21.13 9.52 -0.50
N ALA A 3 -20.03 10.24 -0.25
CA ALA A 3 -19.59 11.37 -1.08
C ALA A 3 -19.43 11.01 -2.57
N ALA A 4 -19.02 9.77 -2.86
CA ALA A 4 -18.91 9.27 -4.22
C ALA A 4 -20.25 9.24 -4.98
N LEU A 5 -21.35 8.87 -4.30
CA LEU A 5 -22.68 8.86 -4.89
C LEU A 5 -23.15 10.28 -5.24
N HIS A 6 -22.91 11.24 -4.34
CA HIS A 6 -23.23 12.64 -4.59
C HIS A 6 -22.42 13.23 -5.77
N ALA A 7 -21.17 12.79 -5.93
CA ALA A 7 -20.31 13.18 -7.05
C ALA A 7 -20.64 12.44 -8.38
N GLY A 8 -21.73 11.67 -8.46
CA GLY A 8 -22.12 10.92 -9.66
C GLY A 8 -21.17 9.79 -10.05
N LYS A 9 -20.30 9.34 -9.14
CA LYS A 9 -19.36 8.25 -9.39
C LYS A 9 -20.08 6.91 -9.23
N ALA A 10 -19.66 5.91 -10.02
CA ALA A 10 -20.15 4.55 -9.86
C ALA A 10 -19.81 4.01 -8.47
N VAL A 11 -20.79 3.41 -7.80
CA VAL A 11 -20.65 2.78 -6.47
C VAL A 11 -21.22 1.38 -6.56
N THR A 12 -20.53 0.42 -5.94
CA THR A 12 -20.98 -0.97 -5.81
C THR A 12 -21.28 -1.27 -4.35
N ILE A 13 -22.44 -1.86 -4.08
CA ILE A 13 -22.75 -2.45 -2.77
C ILE A 13 -22.43 -3.93 -2.85
N ALA A 14 -21.62 -4.42 -1.93
CA ALA A 14 -21.22 -5.82 -1.83
C ALA A 14 -21.30 -6.28 -0.37
N PRO A 15 -21.62 -7.56 -0.12
CA PRO A 15 -21.51 -8.11 1.23
C PRO A 15 -20.03 -8.19 1.63
N GLN A 16 -19.75 -8.01 2.92
CA GLN A 16 -18.41 -8.16 3.51
C GLN A 16 -17.79 -9.53 3.24
N SER A 17 -18.62 -10.57 3.19
CA SER A 17 -18.24 -11.95 2.88
C SER A 17 -18.05 -12.23 1.38
N MET A 18 -18.17 -11.22 0.50
CA MET A 18 -17.96 -11.40 -0.93
C MET A 18 -16.55 -11.95 -1.17
N THR A 19 -16.45 -13.02 -1.95
CA THR A 19 -15.17 -13.55 -2.38
C THR A 19 -14.80 -13.07 -3.79
N LEU A 20 -13.52 -12.78 -3.97
CA LEU A 20 -12.92 -12.28 -5.20
C LEU A 20 -12.01 -13.34 -5.81
N THR A 21 -11.96 -13.34 -7.13
CA THR A 21 -10.87 -14.01 -7.85
C THR A 21 -9.56 -13.25 -7.68
N THR A 22 -8.44 -13.93 -7.90
CA THR A 22 -7.10 -13.29 -7.95
C THR A 22 -7.02 -12.13 -8.94
N GLN A 23 -7.77 -12.16 -10.05
CA GLN A 23 -7.79 -11.05 -11.01
C GLN A 23 -8.55 -9.84 -10.45
N GLN A 24 -9.75 -10.05 -9.91
CA GLN A 24 -10.52 -8.96 -9.29
C GLN A 24 -9.78 -8.31 -8.11
N ALA A 25 -9.09 -9.11 -7.29
CA ALA A 25 -8.22 -8.57 -6.24
C ALA A 25 -7.06 -7.75 -6.81
N ALA A 26 -6.47 -8.18 -7.94
CA ALA A 26 -5.40 -7.45 -8.62
C ALA A 26 -5.89 -6.09 -9.14
N ASP A 27 -7.06 -6.08 -9.79
CA ASP A 27 -7.71 -4.87 -10.29
C ASP A 27 -8.01 -3.89 -9.15
N LEU A 28 -8.51 -4.40 -8.01
CA LEU A 28 -8.84 -3.59 -6.83
C LEU A 28 -7.59 -3.02 -6.11
N LEU A 29 -6.48 -3.75 -6.14
CA LEU A 29 -5.21 -3.34 -5.55
C LEU A 29 -4.33 -2.52 -6.51
N GLY A 30 -4.71 -2.39 -7.78
CA GLY A 30 -3.92 -1.69 -8.81
C GLY A 30 -2.56 -2.35 -9.07
N VAL A 31 -2.50 -3.69 -9.05
CA VAL A 31 -1.27 -4.45 -9.28
C VAL A 31 -1.50 -5.58 -10.28
N SER A 32 -0.43 -6.24 -10.71
CA SER A 32 -0.55 -7.41 -11.57
C SER A 32 -1.11 -8.61 -10.80
N ARG A 33 -1.83 -9.51 -11.49
CA ARG A 33 -2.28 -10.78 -10.91
C ARG A 33 -1.13 -11.63 -10.36
N PRO A 34 0.04 -11.78 -11.02
CA PRO A 34 1.20 -12.45 -10.42
C PRO A 34 1.65 -11.83 -9.09
N THR A 35 1.52 -10.51 -8.92
CA THR A 35 1.80 -9.85 -7.63
C THR A 35 0.84 -10.33 -6.55
N VAL A 36 -0.46 -10.42 -6.83
CA VAL A 36 -1.44 -10.97 -5.87
C VAL A 36 -1.10 -12.41 -5.51
N VAL A 37 -0.74 -13.24 -6.49
CA VAL A 37 -0.32 -14.63 -6.23
C VAL A 37 0.92 -14.68 -5.34
N ARG A 38 1.89 -13.78 -5.54
CA ARG A 38 3.07 -13.68 -4.67
C ARG A 38 2.69 -13.31 -3.23
N LEU A 39 1.77 -12.37 -3.05
CA LEU A 39 1.26 -11.96 -1.73
C LEU A 39 0.51 -13.08 -1.01
N ILE A 40 -0.26 -13.89 -1.75
CA ILE A 40 -0.90 -15.09 -1.19
C ILE A 40 0.16 -16.09 -0.73
N LYS A 41 1.18 -16.35 -1.56
CA LYS A 41 2.27 -17.28 -1.23
C LYS A 41 3.13 -16.82 -0.05
N SER A 42 3.31 -15.51 0.13
CA SER A 42 4.03 -14.96 1.30
C SER A 42 3.17 -14.89 2.56
N GLY A 43 1.87 -15.18 2.48
CA GLY A 43 0.93 -15.04 3.61
C GLY A 43 0.50 -13.61 3.90
N GLU A 44 0.91 -12.63 3.08
CA GLU A 44 0.50 -11.23 3.21
C GLU A 44 -0.98 -11.01 2.85
N LEU A 45 -1.54 -11.87 1.98
CA LEU A 45 -2.96 -11.88 1.64
C LEU A 45 -3.55 -13.25 1.92
N ALA A 46 -4.59 -13.28 2.77
CA ALA A 46 -5.37 -14.47 3.01
C ALA A 46 -6.14 -14.87 1.75
N ALA A 47 -6.10 -16.16 1.43
CA ALA A 47 -6.88 -16.73 0.34
C ALA A 47 -7.24 -18.19 0.65
N GLU A 48 -8.46 -18.57 0.29
CA GLU A 48 -8.91 -19.94 0.30
C GLU A 48 -8.71 -20.57 -1.08
N ARG A 49 -8.25 -21.82 -1.12
CA ARG A 49 -8.15 -22.57 -2.37
C ARG A 49 -9.42 -23.38 -2.59
N ILE A 50 -10.21 -22.99 -3.58
CA ILE A 50 -11.40 -23.73 -4.03
C ILE A 50 -11.05 -24.46 -5.33
N GLY A 51 -10.77 -25.75 -5.22
CA GLY A 51 -10.26 -26.57 -6.30
C GLY A 51 -8.91 -26.05 -6.82
N ASN A 52 -8.89 -25.57 -8.06
CA ASN A 52 -7.68 -25.02 -8.71
C ASN A 52 -7.60 -23.49 -8.68
N ARG A 53 -8.54 -22.81 -8.01
CA ARG A 53 -8.61 -21.35 -7.99
C ARG A 53 -8.51 -20.84 -6.56
N HIS A 54 -7.81 -19.72 -6.38
CA HIS A 54 -7.84 -18.98 -5.13
C HIS A 54 -9.07 -18.05 -5.10
N ARG A 55 -9.63 -17.90 -3.91
CA ARG A 55 -10.67 -16.94 -3.53
C ARG A 55 -10.17 -16.11 -2.36
N LEU A 56 -10.34 -14.80 -2.44
CA LEU A 56 -9.95 -13.86 -1.39
C LEU A 56 -11.20 -13.18 -0.86
N VAL A 57 -11.33 -12.99 0.44
CA VAL A 57 -12.44 -12.21 1.01
C VAL A 57 -12.21 -10.73 0.67
N LEU A 58 -13.25 -10.03 0.23
CA LEU A 58 -13.17 -8.61 -0.14
C LEU A 58 -12.62 -7.75 1.00
N ASP A 59 -13.10 -7.97 2.23
CA ASP A 59 -12.66 -7.24 3.42
C ASP A 59 -11.15 -7.41 3.67
N ASP A 60 -10.60 -8.62 3.53
CA ASP A 60 -9.16 -8.86 3.69
C ASP A 60 -8.33 -8.11 2.63
N VAL A 61 -8.82 -8.07 1.38
CA VAL A 61 -8.16 -7.34 0.29
C VAL A 61 -8.18 -5.82 0.56
N LEU A 62 -9.30 -5.30 1.07
CA LEU A 62 -9.43 -3.89 1.43
C LEU A 62 -8.57 -3.53 2.65
N ALA A 63 -8.52 -4.39 3.67
CA ALA A 63 -7.67 -4.22 4.83
C ALA A 63 -6.18 -4.21 4.44
N TYR A 64 -5.76 -5.13 3.57
CA TYR A 64 -4.41 -5.12 3.01
C TYR A 64 -4.10 -3.83 2.25
N ARG A 65 -5.05 -3.34 1.43
CA ARG A 65 -4.89 -2.09 0.68
C ARG A 65 -4.65 -0.92 1.61
N GLU A 66 -5.42 -0.81 2.69
CA GLU A 66 -5.29 0.28 3.64
C GLU A 66 -3.99 0.17 4.45
N ALA A 67 -3.65 -1.01 4.95
CA ALA A 67 -2.37 -1.24 5.63
C ALA A 67 -1.16 -0.96 4.72
N ARG A 68 -1.25 -1.27 3.42
CA ARG A 68 -0.22 -0.95 2.43
C ARG A 68 -0.11 0.56 2.21
N ARG A 69 -1.25 1.25 2.09
CA ARG A 69 -1.29 2.70 1.96
C ARG A 69 -0.70 3.40 3.18
N GLN A 70 -1.04 2.94 4.39
CA GLN A 70 -0.48 3.50 5.61
C GLN A 70 1.04 3.33 5.65
N ARG A 71 1.56 2.13 5.36
CA ARG A 71 3.01 1.90 5.25
C ARG A 71 3.69 2.80 4.23
N GLN A 72 3.02 3.12 3.12
CA GLN A 72 3.54 4.06 2.13
C GLN A 72 3.59 5.49 2.68
N TYR A 73 2.55 5.93 3.39
CA TYR A 73 2.55 7.25 4.04
C TYR A 73 3.58 7.34 5.17
N ASP A 74 3.69 6.33 6.02
CA ASP A 74 4.69 6.28 7.08
C ASP A 74 6.10 6.38 6.48
N ALA A 75 6.35 5.66 5.38
CA ALA A 75 7.61 5.72 4.67
C ALA A 75 7.89 7.09 4.01
N LEU A 76 6.87 7.85 3.64
CA LEU A 76 7.01 9.22 3.15
C LEU A 76 7.28 10.19 4.31
N ALA A 77 6.50 10.08 5.39
CA ALA A 77 6.60 10.91 6.59
C ALA A 77 7.96 10.76 7.28
N GLU A 78 8.54 9.55 7.30
CA GLU A 78 9.89 9.31 7.84
C GLU A 78 10.97 10.14 7.12
N SER A 79 10.75 10.49 5.85
CA SER A 79 11.66 11.31 5.05
C SER A 79 11.26 12.79 4.94
N ALA A 80 10.17 13.19 5.60
CA ALA A 80 9.76 14.58 5.64
C ALA A 80 10.73 15.39 6.50
N MET A 81 11.05 16.59 6.03
CA MET A 81 11.78 17.59 6.78
C MET A 81 11.07 18.91 6.63
N ASP A 82 11.09 19.70 7.68
CA ASP A 82 10.70 21.10 7.60
C ASP A 82 11.78 21.85 6.82
N ILE A 83 11.36 22.52 5.77
CA ILE A 83 12.23 23.33 4.92
C ILE A 83 11.80 24.78 5.15
N ASP A 84 12.74 25.63 5.55
CA ASP A 84 12.52 27.07 5.50
C ASP A 84 12.59 27.52 4.04
N ALA A 85 11.57 28.25 3.59
CA ALA A 85 11.49 28.73 2.21
C ALA A 85 12.54 29.79 1.89
N ASP A 86 13.11 30.42 2.92
CA ASP A 86 14.13 31.46 2.80
C ASP A 86 15.57 30.89 2.88
N GLU A 87 15.73 29.59 3.16
CA GLU A 87 17.04 28.93 3.23
C GLU A 87 17.66 28.75 1.83
N ASP A 88 18.99 28.77 1.75
CA ASP A 88 19.70 28.58 0.48
C ASP A 88 19.32 27.21 -0.14
N PRO A 89 18.88 27.15 -1.41
CA PRO A 89 18.56 25.90 -2.10
C PRO A 89 19.67 24.85 -2.05
N GLU A 90 20.94 25.24 -2.02
CA GLU A 90 22.08 24.32 -1.92
C GLU A 90 22.14 23.66 -0.53
N VAL A 91 21.90 24.43 0.53
CA VAL A 91 21.80 23.95 1.91
C VAL A 91 20.60 23.00 2.06
N ILE A 92 19.43 23.38 1.53
CA ILE A 92 18.23 22.51 1.52
C ILE A 92 18.53 21.19 0.81
N CYS A 93 19.21 21.24 -0.33
CA CYS A 93 19.59 20.03 -1.08
C CYS A 93 20.56 19.14 -0.28
N GLU A 94 21.53 19.73 0.41
CA GLU A 94 22.45 18.98 1.27
C GLU A 94 21.71 18.29 2.42
N GLN A 95 20.84 19.02 3.12
CA GLN A 95 20.00 18.49 4.19
C GLN A 95 19.11 17.34 3.69
N LEU A 96 18.45 17.50 2.54
CA LEU A 96 17.58 16.46 1.96
C LEU A 96 18.37 15.20 1.59
N ARG A 97 19.60 15.36 1.07
CA ARG A 97 20.50 14.23 0.78
C ARG A 97 20.92 13.52 2.06
N GLU A 98 21.23 14.28 3.11
CA GLU A 98 21.61 13.73 4.41
C GLU A 98 20.45 12.95 5.05
N ALA A 99 19.25 13.54 5.11
CA ALA A 99 18.06 12.87 5.65
C ALA A 99 17.72 11.60 4.88
N ARG A 100 17.76 11.63 3.54
CA ARG A 100 17.60 10.42 2.71
C ARG A 100 18.65 9.36 3.03
N ARG A 101 19.90 9.74 3.28
CA ARG A 101 20.99 8.81 3.65
C ARG A 101 20.71 8.16 5.01
N VAL A 102 20.28 8.94 6.01
CA VAL A 102 19.93 8.44 7.36
C VAL A 102 18.75 7.48 7.31
N VAL A 103 17.66 7.85 6.63
CA VAL A 103 16.48 6.99 6.45
C VAL A 103 16.85 5.70 5.70
N ALA A 104 17.63 5.80 4.63
CA ALA A 104 18.10 4.63 3.90
C ALA A 104 18.97 3.70 4.77
N ALA A 105 19.78 4.25 5.67
CA ALA A 105 20.58 3.46 6.62
C ALA A 105 19.68 2.71 7.61
N ARG A 106 18.68 3.37 8.21
CA ARG A 106 17.72 2.73 9.13
C ARG A 106 16.96 1.59 8.46
N ARG A 107 16.41 1.81 7.26
CA ARG A 107 15.70 0.77 6.50
C ARG A 107 16.56 -0.44 6.15
N ARG A 108 17.85 -0.24 5.86
CA ARG A 108 18.79 -1.35 5.63
C ARG A 108 18.98 -2.18 6.90
N THR A 109 19.00 -1.56 8.07
CA THR A 109 19.13 -2.28 9.35
C THR A 109 17.86 -3.05 9.70
N GLU A 110 16.68 -2.49 9.46
CA GLU A 110 15.39 -3.17 9.69
C GLU A 110 15.21 -4.36 8.76
N ARG A 111 15.50 -4.20 7.46
CA ARG A 111 15.46 -5.30 6.47
C ARG A 111 16.44 -6.45 6.76
N ARG A 112 17.47 -6.22 7.58
CA ARG A 112 18.39 -7.28 8.02
C ARG A 112 17.88 -8.01 9.27
N ARG A 113 16.94 -7.42 10.01
CA ARG A 113 16.35 -8.00 11.24
C ARG A 113 15.05 -8.76 10.96
N ALA A 114 14.29 -8.35 9.96
CA ALA A 114 13.11 -9.04 9.46
C ALA A 114 13.49 -10.20 8.54
#